data_AF-A0A395SU54-F1
#
_entry.id   AF-A0A395SU54-F1
#
_cell.length_a   1.000
_cell.length_b   1.000
_cell.length_c   1.000
_cell.angle_alpha   90.00
_cell.angle_beta   90.00
_cell.angle_gamma   90.00
#
_symmetry.space_group_name_H-M   'P 1'
#
loop_
_entity.id
_entity.type
_entity.pdbx_description
1 polymer ?
#
loop_
_entity_poly.entity_id
_entity_poly.type
_entity_poly.pdbx_seq_one_letter_code
_entity_poly.pdbx_strand_id
1 'polypeptide(L)'
;MVRTKTRPRTLEERYPKERYPNGPPKIYLPPKYIVTPNNRVFADHNGKPALMSWEILAGNCPLPPLASWVFYIVHPHAPSDFDGCAFFNKLVGGAYDNRGFFRYKFFFLPGATAEECHAHYVAEIKSRGTIWDQITKVKTAMELKGKESAEMIRRGPSFQYSPSDLDDIGNGQLPGLVVPDIGKNYTRFYGNWFFMFADANLNCSGPEGLKREMYVVEFDPIPVEIDIDSGDTFDPMQHPIYSRRMEPRGDDEQEKGLVAFMNCRAISYWQREAHEATGDVLKLGWKSW
;
A
#
# COMPACT_ATOMS: atom_id res chain seq x y z
N MET A 1 22.67 -30.53 32.59
CA MET A 1 23.20 -29.61 31.56
C MET A 1 23.29 -28.22 32.18
N VAL A 2 24.48 -27.75 32.54
CA VAL A 2 24.67 -26.47 33.27
C VAL A 2 24.78 -25.34 32.25
N ARG A 3 23.79 -24.43 32.23
CA ARG A 3 23.87 -23.18 31.45
C ARG A 3 24.88 -22.25 32.12
N THR A 4 26.07 -22.13 31.56
CA THR A 4 27.02 -21.08 31.94
C THR A 4 26.46 -19.73 31.50
N LYS A 5 26.24 -18.82 32.47
CA LYS A 5 25.82 -17.45 32.20
C LYS A 5 26.98 -16.73 31.50
N THR A 6 26.86 -16.52 30.19
CA THR A 6 27.82 -15.72 29.43
C THR A 6 27.78 -14.29 29.97
N ARG A 7 28.91 -13.79 30.47
CA ARG A 7 29.00 -12.42 30.97
C ARG A 7 28.70 -11.45 29.81
N PRO A 8 27.99 -10.34 30.05
CA PRO A 8 27.82 -9.29 29.05
C PRO A 8 29.19 -8.78 28.58
N ARG A 9 29.44 -8.76 27.28
CA ARG A 9 30.68 -8.21 26.73
C ARG A 9 30.77 -6.71 27.02
N THR A 10 31.96 -6.25 27.35
CA THR A 10 32.20 -4.81 27.55
C THR A 10 32.19 -4.07 26.22
N LEU A 11 32.07 -2.74 26.27
CA LEU A 11 32.06 -1.90 25.07
C LEU A 11 33.37 -2.06 24.28
N GLU A 12 34.50 -2.19 24.99
CA GLU A 12 35.84 -2.38 24.42
C GLU A 12 35.99 -3.74 23.74
N GLU A 13 35.38 -4.79 24.31
CA GLU A 13 35.32 -6.12 23.69
C GLU A 13 34.43 -6.15 22.44
N ARG A 14 33.41 -5.28 22.40
CA ARG A 14 32.47 -5.17 21.27
C ARG A 14 33.02 -4.28 20.15
N TYR A 15 33.85 -3.29 20.48
CA TYR A 15 34.48 -2.36 19.54
C TYR A 15 35.99 -2.24 19.81
N PRO A 16 36.78 -3.30 19.49
CA PRO A 16 38.21 -3.30 19.71
C PRO A 16 38.90 -2.22 18.86
N LYS A 17 39.85 -1.50 19.47
CA LYS A 17 40.55 -0.35 18.86
C LYS A 17 41.28 -0.68 17.55
N GLU A 18 41.71 -1.93 17.39
CA GLU A 18 42.34 -2.43 16.16
C GLU A 18 41.39 -2.37 14.95
N ARG A 19 40.08 -2.57 15.19
CA ARG A 19 39.04 -2.60 14.16
C ARG A 19 38.21 -1.31 14.12
N TYR A 20 38.15 -0.59 15.24
CA TYR A 20 37.43 0.67 15.40
C TYR A 20 38.35 1.73 16.05
N PRO A 21 39.40 2.21 15.34
CA PRO A 21 40.39 3.13 15.89
C PRO A 21 39.81 4.49 16.31
N ASN A 22 38.66 4.86 15.72
CA ASN A 22 37.92 6.08 16.04
C ASN A 22 36.74 5.84 17.01
N GLY A 23 36.75 4.70 17.72
CA GLY A 23 35.65 4.28 18.58
C GLY A 23 34.47 3.67 17.82
N PRO A 24 33.39 3.30 18.52
CA PRO A 24 32.20 2.73 17.89
C PRO A 24 31.65 3.65 16.80
N PRO A 25 31.12 3.10 15.69
CA PRO A 25 30.50 3.91 14.65
C PRO A 25 29.42 4.79 15.28
N LYS A 26 29.43 6.09 14.95
CA LYS A 26 28.34 6.99 15.32
C LYS A 26 27.09 6.49 14.62
N ILE A 27 26.24 5.79 15.36
CA ILE A 27 24.90 5.43 14.88
C ILE A 27 24.11 6.73 14.89
N TYR A 28 24.03 7.37 13.73
CA TYR A 28 23.06 8.45 13.52
C TYR A 28 21.69 7.79 13.44
N LEU A 29 21.00 7.74 14.58
CA LEU A 29 19.57 7.50 14.56
C LEU A 29 18.94 8.75 13.92
N PRO A 30 18.19 8.62 12.81
CA PRO A 30 17.48 9.75 12.25
C PRO A 30 16.59 10.38 13.33
N PRO A 31 16.35 11.71 13.28
CA PRO A 31 15.44 12.35 14.22
C PRO A 31 14.12 11.60 14.25
N LYS A 32 13.59 11.36 15.45
CA LYS A 32 12.33 10.66 15.64
C LYS A 32 11.21 11.52 15.03
N TYR A 33 10.86 11.25 13.78
CA TYR A 33 9.72 11.91 13.13
C TYR A 33 8.48 11.65 13.97
N ILE A 34 7.72 12.70 14.27
CA ILE A 34 6.39 12.54 14.86
C ILE A 34 5.52 11.94 13.75
N VAL A 35 5.04 10.72 13.99
CA VAL A 35 4.10 10.04 13.11
C VAL A 35 2.71 10.36 13.61
N THR A 36 1.91 11.05 12.79
CA THR A 36 0.52 11.38 13.10
C THR A 36 -0.40 10.46 12.29
N PRO A 37 -1.16 9.55 12.93
CA PRO A 37 -2.14 8.73 12.25
C PRO A 37 -3.35 9.56 11.84
N ASN A 38 -3.93 9.25 10.69
CA ASN A 38 -5.13 9.87 10.16
C ASN A 38 -6.11 8.78 9.76
N ASN A 39 -7.39 9.02 10.04
CA ASN A 39 -8.50 8.14 9.73
C ASN A 39 -9.63 9.02 9.13
N ARG A 40 -10.16 8.63 7.98
CA ARG A 40 -11.26 9.31 7.30
C ARG A 40 -12.30 8.30 6.85
N VAL A 41 -13.51 8.40 7.40
CA VAL A 41 -14.66 7.65 6.91
C VAL A 41 -15.12 8.24 5.58
N PHE A 42 -15.48 7.37 4.64
CA PHE A 42 -15.99 7.75 3.34
C PHE A 42 -17.11 6.78 2.89
N ALA A 43 -17.87 7.16 1.87
CA ALA A 43 -18.89 6.31 1.28
C ALA A 43 -18.30 5.49 0.11
N ASP A 44 -18.48 4.18 0.13
CA ASP A 44 -18.17 3.30 -1.01
C ASP A 44 -19.14 3.56 -2.18
N HIS A 45 -18.97 2.83 -3.29
CA HIS A 45 -19.80 2.97 -4.50
C HIS A 45 -21.29 2.68 -4.26
N ASN A 46 -21.65 1.98 -3.18
CA ASN A 46 -23.02 1.71 -2.76
C ASN A 46 -23.50 2.66 -1.65
N GLY A 47 -22.71 3.67 -1.29
CA GLY A 47 -23.03 4.59 -0.21
C GLY A 47 -22.77 4.04 1.20
N LYS A 48 -22.18 2.83 1.34
CA LYS A 48 -21.90 2.24 2.65
C LYS A 48 -20.60 2.82 3.24
N PRO A 49 -20.50 2.90 4.58
CA PRO A 49 -19.31 3.43 5.23
C PRO A 49 -18.10 2.52 5.03
N ALA A 50 -17.01 3.14 4.58
CA ALA A 50 -15.67 2.58 4.46
C ALA A 50 -14.65 3.51 5.15
N LEU A 51 -13.44 3.03 5.38
CA LEU A 51 -12.39 3.78 6.10
C LEU A 51 -11.13 3.92 5.25
N MET A 52 -10.58 5.13 5.22
CA MET A 52 -9.24 5.42 4.70
C MET A 52 -8.33 5.82 5.85
N SER A 53 -7.16 5.20 5.95
CA SER A 53 -6.17 5.49 7.00
C SER A 53 -4.79 5.74 6.42
N TRP A 54 -4.03 6.68 6.97
CA TRP A 54 -2.65 6.93 6.56
C TRP A 54 -1.87 7.63 7.68
N GLU A 55 -0.55 7.53 7.63
CA GLU A 55 0.33 8.21 8.58
C GLU A 55 1.01 9.41 7.91
N ILE A 56 1.10 10.52 8.63
CA ILE A 56 1.89 11.68 8.22
C ILE A 56 3.19 11.67 9.00
N LEU A 57 4.32 11.66 8.30
CA LEU A 57 5.63 11.96 8.88
C LEU A 57 5.75 13.48 8.95
N ALA A 58 5.87 14.02 10.17
CA ALA A 58 5.90 15.47 10.41
C ALA A 58 6.82 16.20 9.42
N GLY A 59 6.25 17.13 8.65
CA GLY A 59 6.98 17.75 7.54
C GLY A 59 6.08 18.52 6.59
N ASN A 60 5.48 17.88 5.57
CA ASN A 60 5.00 18.64 4.40
C ASN A 60 3.86 17.99 3.57
N CYS A 61 3.14 16.98 4.07
CA CYS A 61 2.06 16.35 3.27
C CYS A 61 0.81 16.08 4.10
N PRO A 62 -0.21 16.96 4.08
CA PRO A 62 -1.51 16.67 4.70
C PRO A 62 -2.34 15.66 3.89
N LEU A 63 -1.91 15.34 2.66
CA LEU A 63 -2.66 14.52 1.73
C LEU A 63 -2.46 13.03 1.99
N PRO A 64 -3.51 12.20 1.86
CA PRO A 64 -3.33 10.76 1.84
C PRO A 64 -2.48 10.38 0.60
N PRO A 65 -1.46 9.52 0.75
CA PRO A 65 -0.66 9.04 -0.37
C PRO A 65 -1.53 8.41 -1.46
N LEU A 66 -1.14 8.53 -2.73
CA LEU A 66 -1.81 7.81 -3.83
C LEU A 66 -1.67 6.31 -3.69
N ALA A 67 -0.47 5.85 -3.33
CA ALA A 67 -0.20 4.43 -3.17
C ALA A 67 -1.10 3.85 -2.07
N SER A 68 -1.80 2.75 -2.34
CA SER A 68 -2.75 2.20 -1.39
C SER A 68 -2.78 0.69 -1.30
N TRP A 69 -3.00 0.20 -0.08
CA TRP A 69 -3.37 -1.19 0.19
C TRP A 69 -4.86 -1.29 0.51
N VAL A 70 -5.50 -2.35 0.03
CA VAL A 70 -6.95 -2.55 0.15
C VAL A 70 -7.24 -3.77 1.00
N PHE A 71 -8.02 -3.58 2.05
CA PHE A 71 -8.44 -4.59 3.01
C PHE A 71 -9.97 -4.68 3.02
N TYR A 72 -10.48 -5.90 2.95
CA TYR A 72 -11.87 -6.22 3.23
C TYR A 72 -11.97 -6.80 4.64
N ILE A 73 -12.73 -6.14 5.50
CA ILE A 73 -13.06 -6.61 6.83
C ILE A 73 -14.36 -7.41 6.71
N VAL A 74 -14.24 -8.74 6.72
CA VAL A 74 -15.38 -9.67 6.53
C VAL A 74 -15.91 -10.25 7.82
N HIS A 75 -15.23 -10.03 8.94
CA HIS A 75 -15.84 -10.20 10.25
C HIS A 75 -16.71 -8.97 10.60
N PRO A 76 -17.87 -9.13 11.27
CA PRO A 76 -18.68 -8.01 11.73
C PRO A 76 -17.88 -7.07 12.66
N HIS A 77 -17.43 -5.95 12.13
CA HIS A 77 -16.77 -4.86 12.85
C HIS A 77 -17.44 -3.54 12.50
N ALA A 78 -17.57 -2.65 13.48
CA ALA A 78 -18.12 -1.31 13.24
C ALA A 78 -17.05 -0.40 12.61
N PRO A 79 -17.32 0.25 11.47
CA PRO A 79 -16.36 1.17 10.84
C PRO A 79 -15.98 2.37 11.73
N SER A 80 -16.89 2.82 12.58
CA SER A 80 -16.68 3.99 13.47
C SER A 80 -15.59 3.78 14.52
N ASP A 81 -15.40 2.53 14.95
CA ASP A 81 -14.53 2.17 16.06
C ASP A 81 -13.20 1.58 15.55
N PHE A 82 -13.03 1.50 14.23
CA PHE A 82 -11.88 0.91 13.59
C PHE A 82 -10.79 1.96 13.37
N ASP A 83 -9.62 1.74 13.98
CA ASP A 83 -8.41 2.51 13.70
C ASP A 83 -7.50 1.71 12.76
N GLY A 84 -7.51 2.09 11.48
CA GLY A 84 -6.75 1.39 10.46
C GLY A 84 -5.23 1.57 10.58
N CYS A 85 -4.77 2.71 11.09
CA CYS A 85 -3.35 2.92 11.38
C CYS A 85 -2.92 2.02 12.55
N ALA A 86 -3.72 1.93 13.62
CA ALA A 86 -3.41 1.05 14.74
C ALA A 86 -3.45 -0.44 14.34
N PHE A 87 -4.43 -0.84 13.51
CA PHE A 87 -4.51 -2.19 12.94
C PHE A 87 -3.24 -2.51 12.14
N PHE A 88 -2.86 -1.65 11.20
CA PHE A 88 -1.68 -1.88 10.36
C PHE A 88 -0.39 -1.92 11.19
N ASN A 89 -0.23 -1.02 12.16
CA ASN A 89 0.92 -1.01 13.07
C ASN A 89 1.07 -2.34 13.84
N LYS A 90 -0.05 -2.90 14.32
CA LYS A 90 -0.06 -4.21 14.99
C LYS A 90 0.20 -5.35 14.03
N LEU A 91 -0.21 -5.24 12.76
CA LEU A 91 0.06 -6.21 11.70
C LEU A 91 1.57 -6.25 11.39
N VAL A 92 2.22 -5.10 11.21
CA VAL A 92 3.65 -5.06 10.83
C VAL A 92 4.61 -5.30 11.99
N GLY A 93 4.16 -5.15 13.25
CA GLY A 93 5.00 -5.41 14.43
C GLY A 93 6.26 -4.53 14.51
N GLY A 94 6.26 -3.37 13.85
CA GLY A 94 7.39 -2.45 13.79
C GLY A 94 8.49 -2.79 12.77
N ALA A 95 8.36 -3.89 12.02
CA ALA A 95 9.36 -4.34 11.02
C ALA A 95 9.21 -3.67 9.64
N TYR A 96 8.13 -2.93 9.39
CA TYR A 96 7.84 -2.31 8.10
C TYR A 96 8.26 -0.84 8.12
N ASP A 97 9.34 -0.51 7.42
CA ASP A 97 9.95 0.84 7.42
C ASP A 97 9.28 1.80 6.42
N ASN A 98 8.39 1.30 5.55
CA ASN A 98 7.67 2.10 4.55
C ASN A 98 6.42 2.81 5.13
N ARG A 99 6.51 3.29 6.37
CA ARG A 99 5.45 4.08 7.02
C ARG A 99 5.28 5.42 6.33
N GLY A 100 4.03 5.89 6.22
CA GLY A 100 3.68 7.16 5.59
C GLY A 100 3.73 7.22 4.05
N PHE A 101 4.19 6.15 3.39
CA PHE A 101 4.20 6.07 1.92
C PHE A 101 2.91 5.51 1.31
N PHE A 102 2.08 4.87 2.14
CA PHE A 102 0.85 4.23 1.73
C PHE A 102 -0.33 4.74 2.53
N ARG A 103 -1.49 4.83 1.87
CA ARG A 103 -2.79 4.81 2.55
C ARG A 103 -3.33 3.38 2.60
N TYR A 104 -4.21 3.14 3.54
CA TYR A 104 -4.93 1.88 3.71
C TYR A 104 -6.41 2.16 3.49
N LYS A 105 -7.07 1.33 2.70
CA LYS A 105 -8.52 1.39 2.48
C LYS A 105 -9.15 0.14 3.07
N PHE A 106 -10.13 0.33 3.93
CA PHE A 106 -10.87 -0.73 4.59
C PHE A 106 -12.34 -0.67 4.15
N PHE A 107 -12.81 -1.75 3.54
CA PHE A 107 -14.21 -1.97 3.19
C PHE A 107 -14.80 -2.99 4.16
N PHE A 108 -16.01 -2.73 4.66
CA PHE A 108 -16.65 -3.57 5.68
C PHE A 108 -17.78 -4.36 5.04
N LEU A 109 -17.52 -5.64 4.74
CA LEU A 109 -18.46 -6.55 4.09
C LEU A 109 -18.62 -7.83 4.95
N PRO A 110 -19.38 -7.77 6.06
CA PRO A 110 -19.49 -8.90 6.97
C PRO A 110 -20.06 -10.15 6.28
N GLY A 111 -19.37 -11.28 6.44
CA GLY A 111 -19.75 -12.57 5.86
C GLY A 111 -19.44 -12.74 4.37
N ALA A 112 -18.81 -11.75 3.72
CA ALA A 112 -18.59 -11.81 2.29
C ALA A 112 -17.51 -12.83 1.87
N THR A 113 -17.73 -13.48 0.73
CA THR A 113 -16.74 -14.36 0.09
C THR A 113 -15.70 -13.58 -0.70
N ALA A 114 -14.65 -14.27 -1.17
CA ALA A 114 -13.63 -13.66 -2.03
C ALA A 114 -14.23 -13.11 -3.34
N GLU A 115 -15.20 -13.81 -3.91
CA GLU A 115 -15.91 -13.42 -5.13
C GLU A 115 -16.76 -12.16 -4.92
N GLU A 116 -17.44 -12.06 -3.77
CA GLU A 116 -18.23 -10.88 -3.40
C GLU A 116 -17.33 -9.67 -3.13
N CYS A 117 -16.21 -9.86 -2.43
CA CYS A 117 -15.18 -8.82 -2.26
C CYS A 117 -14.57 -8.39 -3.61
N HIS A 118 -14.34 -9.33 -4.53
CA HIS A 118 -13.86 -9.03 -5.87
C HIS A 118 -14.90 -8.24 -6.68
N ALA A 119 -16.17 -8.65 -6.66
CA ALA A 119 -17.24 -7.91 -7.34
C ALA A 119 -17.35 -6.47 -6.81
N HIS A 120 -17.24 -6.30 -5.49
CA HIS A 120 -17.16 -4.98 -4.85
C HIS A 120 -15.94 -4.19 -5.35
N TYR A 121 -14.77 -4.82 -5.42
CA TYR A 121 -13.53 -4.19 -5.89
C TYR A 121 -13.64 -3.66 -7.32
N VAL A 122 -14.21 -4.46 -8.22
CA VAL A 122 -14.44 -4.09 -9.62
C VAL A 122 -15.45 -2.93 -9.72
N ALA A 123 -16.51 -2.94 -8.90
CA ALA A 123 -17.48 -1.86 -8.86
C ALA A 123 -16.88 -0.55 -8.32
N GLU A 124 -15.99 -0.62 -7.32
CA GLU A 124 -15.20 0.52 -6.85
C GLU A 124 -14.28 1.08 -7.94
N ILE A 125 -13.63 0.23 -8.75
CA ILE A 125 -12.84 0.71 -9.89
C ILE A 125 -13.73 1.42 -10.90
N LYS A 126 -14.90 0.86 -11.21
CA LYS A 126 -15.85 1.48 -12.16
C LYS A 126 -16.36 2.84 -11.68
N SER A 127 -16.53 3.04 -10.37
CA SER A 127 -17.10 4.27 -9.82
C SER A 127 -16.11 5.43 -9.73
N ARG A 128 -14.83 5.17 -9.41
CA ARG A 128 -13.82 6.23 -9.18
C ARG A 128 -12.53 6.09 -10.00
N GLY A 129 -12.45 5.07 -10.84
CA GLY A 129 -11.27 4.78 -11.66
C GLY A 129 -10.12 4.12 -10.90
N THR A 130 -9.00 4.07 -11.59
CA THR A 130 -7.74 3.48 -11.13
C THR A 130 -6.79 4.55 -10.59
N ILE A 131 -5.74 4.11 -9.89
CA ILE A 131 -4.64 4.98 -9.48
C ILE A 131 -3.92 5.61 -10.68
N TRP A 132 -3.88 4.93 -11.83
CA TRP A 132 -3.20 5.40 -13.03
C TRP A 132 -3.90 6.59 -13.68
N ASP A 133 -5.22 6.63 -13.63
CA ASP A 133 -6.00 7.79 -14.10
C ASP A 133 -5.57 9.05 -13.33
N GLN A 134 -5.28 8.90 -12.04
CA GLN A 134 -4.88 10.01 -11.17
C GLN A 134 -3.42 10.39 -11.36
N ILE A 135 -2.53 9.41 -11.47
CA ILE A 135 -1.12 9.64 -11.83
C ILE A 135 -1.05 10.40 -13.16
N THR A 136 -1.82 9.98 -14.16
CA THR A 136 -1.86 10.62 -15.48
C THR A 136 -2.37 12.05 -15.37
N LYS A 137 -3.47 12.29 -14.65
CA LYS A 137 -3.99 13.65 -14.41
C LYS A 137 -2.93 14.56 -13.77
N VAL A 138 -2.23 14.09 -12.75
CA VAL A 138 -1.19 14.86 -12.05
C VAL A 138 -0.01 15.17 -12.97
N LYS A 139 0.45 14.19 -13.75
CA LYS A 139 1.53 14.38 -14.72
C LYS A 139 1.17 15.41 -15.78
N THR A 140 -0.03 15.31 -16.36
CA THR A 140 -0.53 16.30 -17.32
C THR A 140 -0.58 17.70 -16.72
N ALA A 141 -1.06 17.85 -15.48
CA ALA A 141 -1.09 19.14 -14.78
C ALA A 141 0.32 19.71 -14.53
N MET A 142 1.29 18.86 -14.18
CA MET A 142 2.69 19.26 -14.04
C MET A 142 3.29 19.73 -15.36
N GLU A 143 3.01 19.02 -16.46
CA GLU A 143 3.46 19.42 -17.80
C GLU A 143 2.86 20.76 -18.24
N LEU A 144 1.57 20.99 -17.97
CA LEU A 144 0.90 22.25 -18.27
C LEU A 144 1.50 23.40 -17.46
N LYS A 145 1.72 23.24 -16.15
CA LYS A 145 2.41 24.24 -15.32
C LYS A 145 3.83 24.52 -15.81
N GLY A 146 4.53 23.49 -16.27
CA GLY A 146 5.84 23.61 -16.90
C GLY A 146 5.78 24.41 -18.20
N LYS A 147 4.80 24.13 -19.08
CA LYS A 147 4.57 24.86 -20.32
C LYS A 147 4.15 26.30 -20.06
N GLU A 148 3.24 26.58 -19.13
CA GLU A 148 2.87 27.95 -18.73
C GLU A 148 4.08 28.75 -18.22
N SER A 149 4.95 28.12 -17.44
CA SER A 149 6.20 28.76 -16.99
C SER A 149 7.19 29.03 -18.14
N ALA A 150 7.19 28.21 -19.18
CA ALA A 150 8.01 28.37 -20.38
C ALA A 150 7.37 29.30 -21.43
N GLU A 151 6.05 29.40 -21.46
CA GLU A 151 5.24 30.17 -22.42
C GLU A 151 4.96 31.59 -21.90
N MET A 152 5.08 31.82 -20.58
CA MET A 152 5.27 33.15 -19.99
C MET A 152 6.58 33.83 -20.46
N ILE A 153 7.50 33.08 -21.08
CA ILE A 153 8.71 33.61 -21.76
C ILE A 153 8.46 33.88 -23.27
N ARG A 154 7.43 33.31 -23.90
CA ARG A 154 7.11 33.51 -25.34
C ARG A 154 5.60 33.35 -25.61
N ARG A 155 4.88 34.47 -25.75
CA ARG A 155 3.45 34.49 -26.09
C ARG A 155 3.12 33.86 -27.47
N GLY A 156 2.36 32.77 -27.47
CA GLY A 156 1.26 32.38 -28.40
C GLY A 156 1.59 31.53 -29.65
N PRO A 157 0.63 30.77 -30.24
CA PRO A 157 -0.75 30.45 -29.82
C PRO A 157 -0.94 28.99 -29.33
N SER A 158 -1.74 28.85 -28.27
CA SER A 158 -2.00 27.63 -27.50
C SER A 158 -2.99 26.67 -28.17
N PHE A 159 -2.66 25.39 -28.18
CA PHE A 159 -3.58 24.29 -28.47
C PHE A 159 -4.62 24.23 -27.34
N GLN A 160 -5.90 24.51 -27.65
CA GLN A 160 -6.99 24.50 -26.68
C GLN A 160 -7.41 23.06 -26.38
N TYR A 161 -7.09 22.58 -25.18
CA TYR A 161 -7.81 21.48 -24.55
C TYR A 161 -8.99 22.09 -23.78
N SER A 162 -10.21 21.54 -23.93
CA SER A 162 -11.40 22.07 -23.25
C SER A 162 -11.23 21.98 -21.73
N PRO A 163 -11.35 23.10 -20.99
CA PRO A 163 -11.26 23.13 -19.52
C PRO A 163 -12.31 22.29 -18.77
N SER A 164 -13.36 21.82 -19.46
CA SER A 164 -14.49 21.11 -18.85
C SER A 164 -14.13 19.77 -18.21
N ASP A 165 -12.99 19.17 -18.55
CA ASP A 165 -12.54 17.89 -17.96
C ASP A 165 -11.61 18.10 -16.74
N LEU A 166 -11.23 19.35 -16.46
CA LEU A 166 -10.48 19.75 -15.25
C LEU A 166 -11.40 20.31 -14.16
N ASP A 167 -12.67 20.60 -14.48
CA ASP A 167 -13.64 21.19 -13.57
C ASP A 167 -14.09 20.23 -12.43
N ASP A 168 -13.73 18.94 -12.49
CA ASP A 168 -14.00 17.99 -11.41
C ASP A 168 -12.90 17.90 -10.34
N ILE A 169 -11.79 18.65 -10.47
CA ILE A 169 -10.72 18.69 -9.47
C ILE A 169 -11.16 19.45 -8.19
N GLY A 170 -12.40 19.97 -8.17
CA GLY A 170 -13.05 20.55 -6.99
C GLY A 170 -13.99 19.60 -6.21
N ASN A 171 -14.30 18.40 -6.71
CA ASN A 171 -15.45 17.63 -6.22
C ASN A 171 -15.12 16.51 -5.20
N GLY A 172 -13.95 16.54 -4.56
CA GLY A 172 -13.65 15.64 -3.44
C GLY A 172 -13.74 14.15 -3.78
N GLN A 173 -13.41 13.80 -5.01
CA GLN A 173 -13.55 12.45 -5.53
C GLN A 173 -12.44 11.56 -4.97
N LEU A 174 -12.82 10.44 -4.34
CA LEU A 174 -11.85 9.60 -3.67
C LEU A 174 -10.80 9.06 -4.64
N PRO A 175 -9.54 8.99 -4.19
CA PRO A 175 -8.49 8.53 -5.07
C PRO A 175 -8.71 7.06 -5.49
N GLY A 176 -8.31 6.66 -6.70
CA GLY A 176 -8.65 5.39 -7.35
C GLY A 176 -8.06 4.15 -6.66
N LEU A 177 -8.37 2.96 -7.17
CA LEU A 177 -7.79 1.70 -6.71
C LEU A 177 -6.58 1.29 -7.53
N VAL A 178 -5.68 0.52 -6.92
CA VAL A 178 -4.46 0.08 -7.59
C VAL A 178 -4.79 -1.06 -8.55
N VAL A 179 -4.32 -0.94 -9.78
CA VAL A 179 -4.32 -2.02 -10.76
C VAL A 179 -2.89 -2.13 -11.25
N PRO A 180 -2.06 -3.06 -10.74
CA PRO A 180 -0.66 -3.13 -11.14
C PRO A 180 -0.51 -3.26 -12.66
N ASP A 181 0.47 -2.56 -13.24
CA ASP A 181 0.78 -2.69 -14.66
C ASP A 181 1.39 -4.08 -14.93
N ILE A 182 0.71 -4.85 -15.77
CA ILE A 182 1.07 -6.23 -16.14
C ILE A 182 2.36 -6.26 -16.97
N GLY A 183 2.66 -5.20 -17.72
CA GLY A 183 3.71 -5.20 -18.76
C GLY A 183 5.16 -5.28 -18.26
N LYS A 184 5.41 -5.27 -16.94
CA LYS A 184 6.78 -5.21 -16.36
C LYS A 184 7.04 -6.19 -15.21
N ASN A 185 6.11 -7.10 -14.91
CA ASN A 185 6.22 -8.06 -13.80
C ASN A 185 6.15 -9.51 -14.31
N TYR A 186 7.24 -9.97 -14.93
CA TYR A 186 7.35 -11.26 -15.64
C TYR A 186 7.26 -12.54 -14.78
N THR A 187 6.97 -12.46 -13.47
CA THR A 187 7.04 -13.61 -12.56
C THR A 187 5.74 -13.86 -11.79
N ARG A 188 4.59 -13.42 -12.31
CA ARG A 188 3.32 -13.44 -11.57
C ARG A 188 2.21 -14.12 -12.36
N PHE A 189 1.44 -14.97 -11.67
CA PHE A 189 0.25 -15.64 -12.20
C PHE A 189 -0.98 -14.75 -12.27
N TYR A 190 -1.02 -13.65 -11.51
CA TYR A 190 -2.17 -12.75 -11.40
C TYR A 190 -1.73 -11.28 -11.50
N GLY A 191 -2.54 -10.47 -12.18
CA GLY A 191 -2.30 -9.04 -12.35
C GLY A 191 -2.76 -8.21 -11.15
N ASN A 192 -3.76 -8.67 -10.41
CA ASN A 192 -4.41 -7.90 -9.35
C ASN A 192 -4.58 -8.68 -8.04
N TRP A 193 -4.85 -7.93 -6.97
CA TRP A 193 -4.92 -8.42 -5.60
C TRP A 193 -5.68 -7.54 -4.60
N PHE A 194 -6.11 -8.12 -3.49
CA PHE A 194 -6.50 -7.40 -2.27
C PHE A 194 -6.38 -8.32 -1.06
N PHE A 195 -6.58 -7.77 0.14
CA PHE A 195 -6.53 -8.54 1.39
C PHE A 195 -7.92 -8.73 1.98
N MET A 196 -8.18 -9.88 2.58
CA MET A 196 -9.36 -10.10 3.43
C MET A 196 -8.91 -10.38 4.86
N PHE A 197 -9.65 -9.83 5.82
CA PHE A 197 -9.49 -10.05 7.25
C PHE A 197 -10.78 -10.63 7.82
N ALA A 198 -10.72 -11.88 8.27
CA ALA A 198 -11.88 -12.66 8.71
C ALA A 198 -11.95 -12.90 10.22
N ASP A 199 -10.92 -12.48 10.97
CA ASP A 199 -10.84 -12.73 12.41
C ASP A 199 -11.68 -11.72 13.23
N ALA A 200 -12.23 -12.16 14.36
CA ALA A 200 -12.93 -11.32 15.30
C ALA A 200 -12.00 -10.35 16.05
N ASN A 201 -10.72 -10.68 16.15
CA ASN A 201 -9.76 -9.94 16.96
C ASN A 201 -8.78 -9.15 16.08
N LEU A 202 -8.92 -7.83 16.07
CA LEU A 202 -8.07 -6.89 15.32
C LEU A 202 -6.61 -6.84 15.82
N ASN A 203 -6.31 -7.44 16.97
CA ASN A 203 -4.97 -7.42 17.52
C ASN A 203 -4.10 -8.51 16.89
N CYS A 204 -3.28 -8.09 15.92
CA CYS A 204 -2.24 -8.91 15.30
C CYS A 204 -0.93 -8.95 16.11
N SER A 205 -0.85 -8.45 17.35
CA SER A 205 0.38 -8.51 18.14
C SER A 205 0.58 -9.84 18.87
N GLY A 206 1.84 -10.21 19.11
CA GLY A 206 2.22 -11.43 19.84
C GLY A 206 1.95 -12.74 19.07
N PRO A 207 2.16 -13.90 19.71
CA PRO A 207 2.04 -15.22 19.08
C PRO A 207 0.63 -15.53 18.56
N GLU A 208 -0.40 -15.15 19.30
CA GLU A 208 -1.80 -15.34 18.86
C GLU A 208 -2.16 -14.42 17.71
N GLY A 209 -1.55 -13.23 17.67
CA GLY A 209 -1.68 -12.29 16.57
C GLY A 209 -1.10 -12.81 15.25
N LEU A 210 -0.22 -13.82 15.27
CA LEU A 210 0.33 -14.48 14.06
C LEU A 210 -0.61 -15.54 13.47
N LYS A 211 -1.66 -15.92 14.18
CA LYS A 211 -2.61 -16.95 13.73
C LYS A 211 -3.87 -16.35 13.11
N ARG A 212 -3.97 -15.02 13.07
CA ARG A 212 -5.15 -14.28 12.60
C ARG A 212 -5.55 -14.72 11.21
N GLU A 213 -6.84 -14.84 11.01
CA GLU A 213 -7.41 -15.28 9.75
C GLU A 213 -7.34 -14.16 8.70
N MET A 214 -6.32 -14.24 7.86
CA MET A 214 -6.03 -13.30 6.79
C MET A 214 -5.85 -14.03 5.48
N TYR A 215 -6.32 -13.41 4.40
CA TYR A 215 -6.22 -13.93 3.05
C TYR A 215 -5.64 -12.89 2.12
N VAL A 216 -4.87 -13.37 1.16
CA VAL A 216 -4.62 -12.65 -0.07
C VAL A 216 -5.57 -13.22 -1.11
N VAL A 217 -6.30 -12.34 -1.79
CA VAL A 217 -7.08 -12.68 -2.97
C VAL A 217 -6.33 -12.12 -4.17
N GLU A 218 -6.03 -12.97 -5.13
CA GLU A 218 -5.38 -12.65 -6.40
C GLU A 218 -6.37 -12.94 -7.54
N PHE A 219 -6.40 -12.10 -8.56
CA PHE A 219 -7.34 -12.21 -9.68
C PHE A 219 -6.78 -11.57 -10.95
N ASP A 220 -7.51 -11.73 -12.06
CA ASP A 220 -7.04 -11.43 -13.42
C ASP A 220 -5.79 -12.26 -13.77
N PRO A 221 -5.96 -13.57 -14.03
CA PRO A 221 -4.86 -14.45 -14.33
C PRO A 221 -4.13 -14.01 -15.59
N ILE A 222 -2.80 -14.04 -15.54
CA ILE A 222 -1.93 -13.74 -16.67
C ILE A 222 -1.68 -15.05 -17.40
N PRO A 223 -1.88 -15.13 -18.73
CA PRO A 223 -1.53 -16.33 -19.49
C PRO A 223 -0.04 -16.64 -19.33
N VAL A 224 0.27 -17.82 -18.78
CA VAL A 224 1.63 -18.35 -18.66
C VAL A 224 1.69 -19.68 -19.41
N GLU A 225 2.77 -19.93 -20.14
CA GLU A 225 3.06 -21.28 -20.63
C GLU A 225 3.39 -22.15 -19.42
N ILE A 226 2.46 -23.03 -19.04
CA ILE A 226 2.66 -23.96 -17.93
C ILE A 226 3.76 -24.94 -18.38
N ASP A 227 4.88 -24.93 -17.67
CA ASP A 227 5.93 -25.93 -17.86
C ASP A 227 5.45 -27.26 -17.26
N ILE A 228 4.91 -28.12 -18.11
CA ILE A 228 4.38 -29.43 -17.74
C ILE A 228 5.46 -30.31 -17.08
N ASP A 229 6.75 -30.06 -17.37
CA ASP A 229 7.88 -30.82 -16.81
C ASP A 229 8.26 -30.36 -15.39
N SER A 230 7.77 -29.21 -14.93
CA SER A 230 8.01 -28.69 -13.57
C SER A 230 7.25 -29.45 -12.48
N GLY A 231 6.24 -30.24 -12.86
CA GLY A 231 5.32 -30.91 -11.93
C GLY A 231 4.33 -29.98 -11.23
N ASP A 232 4.33 -28.68 -11.56
CA ASP A 232 3.36 -27.71 -11.04
C ASP A 232 2.04 -27.82 -11.84
N THR A 233 1.00 -28.33 -11.19
CA THR A 233 -0.30 -28.59 -11.82
C THR A 233 -1.29 -27.45 -11.64
N PHE A 234 -0.89 -26.34 -11.01
CA PHE A 234 -1.79 -25.22 -10.78
C PHE A 234 -1.95 -24.38 -12.05
N ASP A 235 -3.16 -24.35 -12.61
CA ASP A 235 -3.52 -23.51 -13.75
C ASP A 235 -4.29 -22.26 -13.28
N PRO A 236 -3.67 -21.05 -13.28
CA PRO A 236 -4.34 -19.81 -12.91
C PRO A 236 -5.57 -19.51 -13.76
N MET A 237 -5.61 -19.99 -15.01
CA MET A 237 -6.74 -19.78 -15.92
C MET A 237 -7.99 -20.54 -15.48
N GLN A 238 -7.86 -21.63 -14.73
CA GLN A 238 -9.00 -22.32 -14.10
C GLN A 238 -9.45 -21.68 -12.78
N HIS A 239 -8.65 -20.75 -12.24
CA HIS A 239 -8.87 -20.08 -10.97
C HIS A 239 -8.84 -18.56 -11.16
N PRO A 240 -9.85 -17.96 -11.82
CA PRO A 240 -9.85 -16.53 -12.16
C PRO A 240 -9.84 -15.61 -10.92
N ILE A 241 -10.30 -16.14 -9.78
CA ILE A 241 -10.16 -15.55 -8.46
C ILE A 241 -9.56 -16.63 -7.57
N TYR A 242 -8.42 -16.35 -6.98
CA TYR A 242 -7.69 -17.28 -6.12
C TYR A 242 -7.45 -16.65 -4.76
N SER A 243 -8.05 -17.25 -3.73
CA SER A 243 -7.86 -16.83 -2.33
C SER A 243 -6.97 -17.83 -1.62
N ARG A 244 -5.94 -17.33 -0.94
CA ARG A 244 -5.05 -18.15 -0.12
C ARG A 244 -4.86 -17.53 1.24
N ARG A 245 -4.94 -18.38 2.27
CA ARG A 245 -4.65 -17.95 3.64
C ARG A 245 -3.17 -17.60 3.75
N MET A 246 -2.88 -16.49 4.42
CA MET A 246 -1.52 -16.07 4.74
C MET A 246 -1.39 -15.75 6.22
N GLU A 247 -0.25 -16.07 6.80
CA GLU A 247 0.08 -15.58 8.12
C GLU A 247 0.27 -14.05 8.07
N PRO A 248 -0.12 -13.30 9.12
CA PRO A 248 0.10 -11.86 9.20
C PRO A 248 1.58 -11.49 8.99
N ARG A 249 2.47 -12.26 9.61
CA ARG A 249 3.93 -12.19 9.46
C ARG A 249 4.44 -13.63 9.42
N GLY A 250 5.06 -14.03 8.33
CA GLY A 250 5.70 -15.34 8.19
C GLY A 250 7.19 -15.25 8.47
N ASP A 251 7.86 -16.40 8.48
CA ASP A 251 9.33 -16.49 8.57
C ASP A 251 10.02 -15.71 7.43
N ASP A 252 11.31 -15.36 7.58
CA ASP A 252 12.12 -14.49 6.70
C ASP A 252 12.27 -14.96 5.22
N GLU A 253 11.53 -15.99 4.80
CA GLU A 253 11.44 -16.42 3.41
C GLU A 253 10.45 -15.55 2.61
N GLN A 254 10.74 -15.37 1.32
CA GLN A 254 9.93 -14.53 0.43
C GLN A 254 8.45 -14.97 0.43
N GLU A 255 7.56 -14.00 0.67
CA GLU A 255 6.11 -14.16 0.59
C GLU A 255 5.47 -15.22 1.50
N LYS A 256 6.14 -15.65 2.60
CA LYS A 256 5.50 -16.54 3.60
C LYS A 256 4.44 -15.85 4.46
N GLY A 257 4.46 -14.52 4.55
CA GLY A 257 3.46 -13.74 5.28
C GLY A 257 2.95 -12.53 4.50
N LEU A 258 1.81 -12.00 4.94
CA LEU A 258 1.13 -10.87 4.30
C LEU A 258 2.01 -9.62 4.26
N VAL A 259 2.78 -9.36 5.33
CA VAL A 259 3.77 -8.26 5.35
C VAL A 259 4.89 -8.45 4.32
N ALA A 260 5.42 -9.67 4.18
CA ALA A 260 6.43 -9.97 3.16
C ALA A 260 5.85 -9.83 1.75
N PHE A 261 4.61 -10.29 1.54
CA PHE A 261 3.88 -10.12 0.29
C PHE A 261 3.69 -8.65 -0.09
N MET A 262 3.27 -7.80 0.86
CA MET A 262 3.16 -6.35 0.66
C MET A 262 4.52 -5.74 0.32
N ASN A 263 5.59 -6.12 1.02
CA ASN A 263 6.95 -5.64 0.75
C ASN A 263 7.41 -5.98 -0.69
N CYS A 264 7.23 -7.23 -1.12
CA CYS A 264 7.60 -7.65 -2.47
C CYS A 264 6.85 -6.89 -3.57
N ARG A 265 5.62 -6.45 -3.29
CA ARG A 265 4.79 -5.67 -4.22
C ARG A 265 4.96 -4.16 -4.07
N ALA A 266 5.43 -3.69 -2.92
CA ALA A 266 5.78 -2.29 -2.71
C ALA A 266 6.88 -1.88 -3.68
N ILE A 267 7.93 -2.69 -3.86
CA ILE A 267 9.11 -2.35 -4.70
C ILE A 267 8.80 -2.27 -6.22
N SER A 268 7.53 -2.46 -6.63
CA SER A 268 7.15 -2.44 -8.03
C SER A 268 6.85 -1.03 -8.56
N TYR A 269 6.82 -0.91 -9.89
CA TYR A 269 6.69 0.34 -10.64
C TYR A 269 5.52 1.23 -10.15
N TRP A 270 4.37 0.65 -9.83
CA TRP A 270 3.19 1.43 -9.42
C TRP A 270 3.41 2.23 -8.14
N GLN A 271 4.17 1.73 -7.16
CA GLN A 271 4.42 2.46 -5.92
C GLN A 271 5.20 3.73 -6.22
N ARG A 272 6.26 3.61 -7.02
CA ARG A 272 7.12 4.73 -7.36
C ARG A 272 6.33 5.83 -8.07
N GLU A 273 5.57 5.46 -9.10
CA GLU A 273 4.76 6.41 -9.88
C GLU A 273 3.70 7.10 -9.02
N ALA A 274 3.05 6.34 -8.12
CA ALA A 274 2.10 6.90 -7.17
C ALA A 274 2.76 7.83 -6.13
N HIS A 275 3.95 7.48 -5.67
CA HIS A 275 4.71 8.29 -4.72
C HIS A 275 5.16 9.61 -5.35
N GLU A 276 5.72 9.56 -6.56
CA GLU A 276 6.12 10.74 -7.33
C GLU A 276 4.92 11.66 -7.58
N ALA A 277 3.79 11.11 -8.05
CA ALA A 277 2.57 11.88 -8.26
C ALA A 277 2.03 12.49 -6.96
N THR A 278 2.13 11.79 -5.82
CA THR A 278 1.76 12.37 -4.51
C THR A 278 2.63 13.60 -4.20
N GLY A 279 3.94 13.55 -4.48
CA GLY A 279 4.85 14.67 -4.31
C GLY A 279 4.54 15.84 -5.27
N ASP A 280 4.17 15.55 -6.51
CA ASP A 280 3.83 16.56 -7.51
C ASP A 280 2.53 17.30 -7.18
N VAL A 281 1.54 16.61 -6.64
CA VAL A 281 0.30 17.23 -6.15
C VAL A 281 0.56 18.27 -5.07
N LEU A 282 1.54 18.03 -4.18
CA LEU A 282 1.97 19.05 -3.22
C LEU A 282 2.61 20.26 -3.90
N LYS A 283 3.43 20.07 -4.93
CA LYS A 283 4.04 21.16 -5.70
C LYS A 283 3.01 21.95 -6.51
N LEU A 284 1.91 21.31 -6.91
CA LEU A 284 0.76 21.95 -7.54
C LEU A 284 -0.11 22.72 -6.53
N GLY A 285 0.07 22.50 -5.23
CA GLY A 285 -0.70 23.18 -4.17
C GLY A 285 -2.11 22.62 -3.97
N TRP A 286 -2.36 21.39 -4.42
CA TRP A 286 -3.65 20.72 -4.24
C TRP A 286 -3.87 20.37 -2.76
N LYS A 287 -5.13 20.45 -2.31
CA LYS A 287 -5.51 20.31 -0.89
C LYS A 287 -6.22 19.00 -0.56
N SER A 288 -6.76 18.32 -1.57
CA SER A 288 -7.26 16.96 -1.49
C SER A 288 -7.25 16.34 -2.88
N TRP A 289 -7.52 15.04 -2.91
CA TRP A 289 -8.06 14.38 -4.10
C TRP A 289 -9.56 14.65 -4.18
#